data_AF-A0A2J5N8M5-F1
#
_entry.id   AF-A0A2J5N8M5-F1
#
_cell.length_a   1.000
_cell.length_b   1.000
_cell.length_c   1.000
_cell.angle_alpha   90.00
_cell.angle_beta   90.00
_cell.angle_gamma   90.00
#
_symmetry.space_group_name_H-M   'P 1'
#
loop_
_entity.id
_entity.type
_entity.pdbx_description
1 polymer ?
#
loop_
_entity_poly.entity_id
_entity_poly.type
_entity_poly.pdbx_seq_one_letter_code
_entity_poly.pdbx_strand_id
1 'polypeptide(L)'
;IYTVGEYLGLACFAPLLFWIMGSFGWRALFISVGAAGVMFALVWWRCYREPHEDKHLNQLEREHIVNGGGMSTGAEQHTAFSWPLIRQLLAKRQILGASIGQFAGNTVLVFFLTWFPTYLATERHMPWIKVGFFAIMPFLAAAGGVMFGGWVSDKLLK
;
A
#
# COMPACT_ATOMS: atom_id res chain seq x y z
N ILE A 1 -8.05 -4.82 -2.12
CA ILE A 1 -7.89 -6.01 -1.25
C ILE A 1 -6.45 -6.14 -0.74
N TYR A 2 -5.42 -6.01 -1.57
CA TYR A 2 -4.01 -6.01 -1.12
C TYR A 2 -3.68 -4.90 -0.10
N THR A 3 -4.25 -3.71 -0.26
CA THR A 3 -4.04 -2.56 0.64
C THR A 3 -4.52 -2.83 2.07
N VAL A 4 -5.55 -3.66 2.23
CA VAL A 4 -6.04 -4.08 3.56
C VAL A 4 -5.03 -5.01 4.22
N GLY A 5 -4.36 -5.87 3.43
CA GLY A 5 -3.29 -6.74 3.90
C GLY A 5 -2.04 -5.97 4.36
N GLU A 6 -1.71 -4.85 3.72
CA GLU A 6 -0.63 -3.96 4.16
C GLU A 6 -0.88 -3.39 5.56
N TYR A 7 -2.06 -2.78 5.79
CA TYR A 7 -2.41 -2.21 7.08
C TYR A 7 -2.57 -3.26 8.19
N LEU A 8 -3.19 -4.40 7.89
CA LEU A 8 -3.30 -5.52 8.84
C LEU A 8 -1.94 -6.13 9.16
N GLY A 9 -1.08 -6.30 8.16
CA GLY A 9 0.29 -6.78 8.35
C GLY A 9 1.05 -5.87 9.29
N LEU A 10 1.02 -4.54 9.06
CA LEU A 10 1.67 -3.59 9.96
C LEU A 10 1.15 -3.69 11.40
N ALA A 11 -0.18 -3.78 11.58
CA ALA A 11 -0.80 -3.84 12.90
C ALA A 11 -0.45 -5.14 13.66
N CYS A 12 -0.43 -6.29 12.97
CA CYS A 12 -0.10 -7.58 13.58
C CYS A 12 1.39 -7.77 13.83
N PHE A 13 2.24 -7.29 12.92
CA PHE A 13 3.69 -7.49 13.03
C PHE A 13 4.39 -6.42 13.86
N ALA A 14 3.83 -5.22 14.03
CA ALA A 14 4.46 -4.17 14.85
C ALA A 14 4.76 -4.63 16.30
N PRO A 15 3.83 -5.26 17.06
CA PRO A 15 4.15 -5.76 18.40
C PRO A 15 5.27 -6.81 18.41
N LEU A 16 5.28 -7.72 17.43
CA LEU A 16 6.31 -8.74 17.28
C LEU A 16 7.68 -8.10 17.01
N LEU A 17 7.74 -7.12 16.11
CA LEU A 17 8.95 -6.39 15.78
C LEU A 17 9.49 -5.61 16.98
N PHE A 18 8.62 -4.91 17.73
CA PHE A 18 9.02 -4.22 18.96
C PHE A 18 9.55 -5.20 20.02
N TRP A 19 8.94 -6.38 20.15
CA TRP A 19 9.42 -7.41 21.08
C TRP A 19 10.81 -7.92 20.69
N ILE A 20 11.05 -8.21 19.41
CA ILE A 20 12.36 -8.62 18.89
C ILE A 20 13.40 -7.50 19.11
N MET A 21 13.02 -6.24 18.84
CA MET A 21 13.90 -5.09 19.04
C MET A 21 14.29 -4.91 20.51
N GLY A 22 13.34 -5.08 21.43
CA GLY A 22 13.57 -4.90 22.87
C GLY A 22 14.35 -6.04 23.53
N SER A 23 14.22 -7.27 23.03
CA SER A 23 14.88 -8.46 23.61
C SER A 23 16.22 -8.80 22.97
N PHE A 24 16.34 -8.66 21.64
CA PHE A 24 17.51 -9.08 20.87
C PHE A 24 18.23 -7.94 20.15
N GLY A 25 17.72 -6.71 20.27
CA GLY A 25 18.32 -5.51 19.70
C GLY A 25 18.08 -5.34 18.19
N TRP A 26 18.56 -4.22 17.66
CA TRP A 26 18.30 -3.82 16.28
C TRP A 26 18.86 -4.80 15.23
N ARG A 27 20.04 -5.40 15.50
CA ARG A 27 20.69 -6.34 14.55
C ARG A 27 19.81 -7.57 14.29
N ALA A 28 19.26 -8.14 15.36
CA ALA A 28 18.38 -9.30 15.26
C ALA A 28 17.10 -8.99 14.47
N LEU A 29 16.53 -7.79 14.67
CA LEU A 29 15.36 -7.32 13.94
C LEU A 29 15.61 -7.24 12.42
N PHE A 30 16.73 -6.67 11.99
CA PHE A 30 17.07 -6.62 10.56
C PHE A 30 17.29 -8.01 9.97
N ILE A 31 17.98 -8.89 10.70
CA ILE A 31 18.23 -10.26 10.25
C ILE A 31 16.91 -11.04 10.14
N SER A 32 16.01 -10.93 11.12
CA SER A 32 14.74 -11.66 11.12
C SER A 32 13.81 -11.22 9.99
N VAL A 33 13.67 -9.90 9.77
CA VAL A 33 12.83 -9.36 8.70
C VAL A 33 13.42 -9.67 7.34
N GLY A 34 14.75 -9.54 7.19
CA GLY A 34 15.46 -9.91 5.97
C GLY A 34 15.30 -11.39 5.62
N ALA A 35 15.46 -12.28 6.61
CA ALA A 35 15.29 -13.72 6.42
C ALA A 35 13.84 -14.06 6.03
N ALA A 36 12.84 -13.46 6.69
CA ALA A 36 11.44 -13.64 6.33
C ALA A 36 11.15 -13.20 4.88
N GLY A 37 11.73 -12.07 4.46
CA GLY A 37 11.63 -11.58 3.08
C GLY A 37 12.24 -12.54 2.06
N VAL A 38 13.43 -13.10 2.34
CA VAL A 38 14.08 -14.10 1.46
C VAL A 38 13.26 -15.39 1.40
N MET A 39 12.77 -15.88 2.53
CA MET A 39 11.90 -17.06 2.57
C MET A 39 10.63 -16.85 1.74
N PHE A 40 9.99 -15.68 1.89
CA PHE A 40 8.83 -15.33 1.10
C PHE A 40 9.16 -15.24 -0.41
N ALA A 41 10.30 -14.63 -0.77
CA ALA A 41 10.74 -14.56 -2.16
C ALA A 41 10.97 -15.96 -2.76
N LEU A 42 11.52 -16.90 -2.00
CA LEU A 42 11.69 -18.29 -2.43
C LEU A 42 10.36 -19.03 -2.61
N VAL A 43 9.42 -18.85 -1.68
CA VAL A 43 8.06 -19.41 -1.79
C VAL A 43 7.35 -18.83 -3.00
N TRP A 44 7.44 -17.51 -3.18
CA TRP A 44 6.86 -16.82 -4.32
C TRP A 44 7.45 -17.33 -5.63
N TRP A 45 8.77 -17.41 -5.74
CA TRP A 45 9.45 -17.94 -6.93
C TRP A 45 9.04 -19.38 -7.25
N ARG A 46 8.70 -20.18 -6.23
CA ARG A 46 8.32 -21.60 -6.42
C ARG A 46 6.83 -21.82 -6.71
N CYS A 47 5.97 -20.96 -6.16
CA CYS A 47 4.51 -21.11 -6.21
C CYS A 47 3.85 -20.18 -7.22
N TYR A 48 4.39 -18.99 -7.45
CA TYR A 48 3.85 -18.03 -8.41
C TYR A 48 4.13 -18.51 -9.83
N ARG A 49 3.08 -18.58 -10.64
CA ARG A 49 3.13 -18.85 -12.07
C ARG A 49 2.21 -17.87 -12.76
N GLU A 50 2.65 -17.33 -13.88
CA GLU A 50 1.76 -16.52 -14.69
C GLU A 50 0.67 -17.40 -15.31
N PRO A 51 -0.55 -16.88 -15.53
CA PRO A 51 -1.66 -17.63 -16.11
C PRO A 51 -1.33 -18.32 -17.45
N HIS A 52 -0.36 -17.79 -18.20
CA HIS A 52 0.13 -18.37 -19.45
C HIS A 52 1.06 -19.57 -19.26
N GLU A 53 1.71 -19.69 -18.10
CA GLU A 53 2.69 -20.74 -17.76
C GLU A 53 2.11 -21.85 -16.86
N ASP A 54 0.90 -21.65 -16.34
CA ASP A 54 0.25 -22.63 -15.47
C ASP A 54 -0.50 -23.71 -16.27
N LYS A 55 0.00 -24.95 -16.16
CA LYS A 55 -0.59 -26.13 -16.78
C LYS A 55 -1.84 -26.63 -16.04
N HIS A 56 -2.08 -26.17 -14.81
CA HIS A 56 -3.25 -26.57 -14.01
C HIS A 56 -4.42 -25.60 -14.14
N LEU A 57 -4.28 -24.53 -14.94
CA LEU A 57 -5.34 -23.56 -15.15
C LEU A 57 -6.49 -24.20 -15.93
N ASN A 58 -7.68 -24.22 -15.32
CA ASN A 58 -8.87 -24.78 -15.94
C ASN A 58 -9.25 -23.95 -17.18
N GLN A 59 -9.78 -24.60 -18.22
CA GLN A 59 -10.07 -23.97 -19.51
C GLN A 59 -11.10 -22.83 -19.38
N LEU A 60 -12.09 -23.00 -18.48
CA LEU A 60 -13.06 -21.97 -18.13
C LEU A 60 -12.44 -20.75 -17.44
N GLU A 61 -11.45 -20.96 -16.56
CA GLU A 61 -10.74 -19.87 -15.87
C GLU A 61 -9.83 -19.12 -16.84
N ARG A 62 -9.17 -19.84 -17.74
CA ARG A 62 -8.38 -19.26 -18.84
C ARG A 62 -9.24 -18.35 -19.73
N GLU A 63 -10.40 -18.84 -20.17
CA GLU A 63 -11.33 -18.06 -20.98
C GLU A 63 -11.86 -16.83 -20.24
N HIS A 64 -12.12 -16.95 -18.94
CA HIS A 64 -12.53 -15.81 -18.11
C HIS A 64 -11.43 -14.74 -18.02
N ILE A 65 -10.17 -15.13 -17.81
CA ILE A 65 -9.02 -14.22 -17.75
C ILE A 65 -8.77 -13.56 -19.11
N VAL A 66 -8.85 -14.30 -20.22
CA VAL A 66 -8.70 -13.75 -21.58
C VAL A 66 -9.80 -12.75 -21.89
N ASN A 67 -11.07 -13.13 -21.66
CA ASN A 67 -12.21 -12.26 -21.94
C ASN A 67 -12.25 -11.02 -21.01
N GLY A 68 -11.71 -11.13 -19.80
CA GLY A 68 -11.51 -10.01 -18.88
C GLY A 68 -10.30 -9.12 -19.20
N GLY A 69 -9.55 -9.41 -20.27
CA GLY A 69 -8.37 -8.63 -20.66
C GLY A 69 -7.10 -8.90 -19.84
N GLY A 70 -7.09 -9.96 -19.01
CA GLY A 70 -5.96 -10.35 -18.16
C GLY A 70 -4.86 -11.13 -18.91
N MET A 71 -5.08 -11.48 -20.17
CA MET A 71 -4.08 -12.08 -21.06
C MET A 71 -3.88 -11.15 -22.27
N SER A 72 -2.89 -10.26 -22.20
CA SER A 72 -2.46 -9.52 -23.38
C SER A 72 -1.64 -10.47 -24.27
N THR A 73 -2.30 -11.14 -25.22
CA THR A 73 -1.60 -11.89 -26.29
C THR A 73 -0.93 -11.00 -27.32
N GLY A 74 -0.93 -9.68 -27.13
CA GLY A 74 -0.12 -8.75 -27.91
C GLY A 74 1.14 -8.41 -27.14
N ALA A 75 2.30 -8.62 -27.77
CA ALA A 75 3.58 -8.04 -27.36
C ALA A 75 3.33 -6.68 -26.69
N GLU A 76 3.85 -6.48 -25.48
CA GLU A 76 3.90 -5.17 -24.87
C GLU A 76 4.42 -4.21 -25.95
N GLN A 77 3.53 -3.40 -26.53
CA GLN A 77 3.98 -2.31 -27.36
C GLN A 77 4.69 -1.40 -26.38
N HIS A 78 6.00 -1.56 -26.27
CA HIS A 78 6.87 -0.60 -25.62
C HIS A 78 6.65 0.71 -26.38
N THR A 79 5.65 1.48 -25.94
CA THR A 79 5.45 2.83 -26.43
C THR A 79 6.72 3.56 -26.06
N ALA A 80 7.55 3.85 -27.06
CA ALA A 80 8.82 4.52 -26.85
C ALA A 80 8.55 5.79 -26.03
N PHE A 81 9.32 5.95 -24.96
CA PHE A 81 9.20 7.10 -24.07
C PHE A 81 9.28 8.38 -24.91
N SER A 82 8.20 9.16 -24.93
CA SER A 82 8.13 10.36 -25.74
C SER A 82 7.66 11.54 -24.90
N TRP A 83 8.53 12.55 -24.81
CA TRP A 83 8.27 13.82 -24.15
C TRP A 83 6.95 14.51 -24.57
N PRO A 84 6.53 14.43 -25.85
CA PRO A 84 5.22 14.96 -26.27
C PRO A 84 4.04 14.26 -25.60
N LEU A 85 4.11 12.94 -25.36
CA LEU A 85 3.05 12.20 -24.66
C LEU A 85 2.92 12.67 -23.21
N ILE A 86 4.04 12.87 -22.52
CA ILE A 86 4.06 13.38 -21.15
C ILE A 86 3.43 14.76 -21.08
N ARG A 87 3.76 15.65 -22.04
CA ARG A 87 3.15 16.98 -22.10
C ARG A 87 1.63 16.90 -22.34
N GLN A 88 1.16 15.99 -23.18
CA GLN A 88 -0.27 15.75 -23.40
C GLN A 88 -0.94 15.18 -22.14
N LEU A 89 -0.26 14.30 -21.41
CA LEU A 89 -0.75 13.69 -20.18
C LEU A 89 -0.87 14.73 -19.06
N LEU A 90 0.16 15.55 -18.88
CA LEU A 90 0.17 16.67 -17.93
C LEU A 90 -0.82 17.78 -18.31
N ALA A 91 -1.20 17.91 -19.59
CA ALA A 91 -2.23 18.85 -20.01
C ALA A 91 -3.66 18.40 -19.64
N LYS A 92 -3.87 17.14 -19.23
CA LYS A 92 -5.18 16.65 -18.79
C LYS A 92 -5.45 17.09 -17.35
N ARG A 93 -6.51 17.89 -17.15
CA ARG A 93 -6.93 18.39 -15.82
C ARG A 93 -7.21 17.26 -14.82
N GLN A 94 -7.68 16.10 -15.27
CA GLN A 94 -7.91 14.93 -14.42
C GLN A 94 -6.61 14.39 -13.81
N ILE A 95 -5.51 14.37 -14.58
CA ILE A 95 -4.21 13.83 -14.15
C ILE A 95 -3.52 14.80 -13.21
N LEU A 96 -3.60 16.11 -13.50
CA LEU A 96 -3.18 17.16 -12.58
C LEU A 96 -3.97 17.10 -11.26
N GLY A 97 -5.30 16.98 -11.35
CA GLY A 97 -6.17 16.88 -10.18
C GLY A 97 -5.87 15.66 -9.30
N ALA A 98 -5.72 14.49 -9.92
CA ALA A 98 -5.34 13.27 -9.22
C ALA A 98 -3.94 13.38 -8.59
N SER A 99 -2.96 13.93 -9.32
CA SER A 99 -1.59 14.13 -8.82
C SER A 99 -1.53 15.09 -7.64
N ILE A 100 -2.25 16.21 -7.70
CA ILE A 100 -2.33 17.18 -6.60
C ILE A 100 -3.03 16.56 -5.40
N GLY A 101 -4.13 15.82 -5.61
CA GLY A 101 -4.83 15.09 -4.56
C GLY A 101 -3.92 14.08 -3.87
N GLN A 102 -3.16 13.30 -4.65
CA GLN A 102 -2.19 12.33 -4.14
C GLN A 102 -1.06 13.01 -3.37
N PHE A 103 -0.52 14.12 -3.90
CA PHE A 103 0.53 14.89 -3.24
C PHE A 103 0.06 15.46 -1.90
N ALA A 104 -1.13 16.07 -1.86
CA ALA A 104 -1.72 16.59 -0.64
C ALA A 104 -1.97 15.47 0.38
N GLY A 105 -2.57 14.35 -0.07
CA GLY A 105 -2.82 13.18 0.77
C GLY A 105 -1.54 12.61 1.37
N ASN A 106 -0.49 12.45 0.56
CA ASN A 106 0.80 11.96 1.03
C ASN A 106 1.48 12.93 2.00
N THR A 107 1.40 14.25 1.74
CA THR A 107 1.96 15.26 2.62
C THR A 107 1.31 15.23 4.00
N VAL A 108 -0.03 15.11 4.04
CA VAL A 108 -0.79 14.97 5.29
C VAL A 108 -0.42 13.68 6.02
N LEU A 109 -0.31 12.56 5.30
CA LEU A 109 0.10 11.28 5.87
C LEU A 109 1.49 11.36 6.52
N VAL A 110 2.47 11.91 5.81
CA VAL A 110 3.85 12.06 6.33
C VAL A 110 3.87 12.99 7.54
N PHE A 111 3.11 14.10 7.51
CA PHE A 111 2.98 15.00 8.65
C PHE A 111 2.49 14.26 9.91
N PHE A 112 1.43 13.45 9.79
CA PHE A 112 0.88 12.69 10.92
C PHE A 112 1.81 11.59 11.43
N LEU A 113 2.64 11.00 10.57
CA LEU A 113 3.63 9.99 10.95
C LEU A 113 4.86 10.57 11.67
N THR A 114 5.34 11.73 11.24
CA THR A 114 6.66 12.23 11.62
C THR A 114 6.62 13.43 12.56
N TRP A 115 5.85 14.46 12.19
CA TRP A 115 5.84 15.74 12.88
C TRP A 115 4.75 15.81 13.95
N PHE A 116 3.60 15.18 13.73
CA PHE A 116 2.47 15.27 14.65
C PHE A 116 2.75 14.72 16.06
N PRO A 117 3.37 13.53 16.24
CA PRO A 117 3.69 13.04 17.59
C PRO A 117 4.68 13.95 18.30
N THR A 118 5.70 14.42 17.57
CA THR A 118 6.71 15.35 18.06
C THR A 118 6.08 16.69 18.44
N TYR A 119 5.14 17.22 17.64
CA TYR A 119 4.41 18.45 17.95
C TYR A 119 3.61 18.32 19.26
N LEU A 120 2.91 17.20 19.47
CA LEU A 120 2.17 16.96 20.71
C LEU A 120 3.11 16.84 21.93
N ALA A 121 4.27 16.19 21.77
CA ALA A 121 5.23 16.05 22.85
C ALA A 121 5.91 17.38 23.21
N THR A 122 6.41 18.10 22.20
CA THR A 122 7.31 19.25 22.38
C THR A 122 6.56 20.57 22.54
N GLU A 123 5.56 20.84 21.70
CA GLU A 123 4.81 22.11 21.70
C GLU A 123 3.60 22.08 22.62
N ARG A 124 2.96 20.92 22.75
CA ARG A 124 1.81 20.74 23.67
C ARG A 124 2.21 20.16 25.03
N HIS A 125 3.52 19.94 25.25
CA HIS A 125 4.08 19.38 26.49
C HIS A 125 3.33 18.15 27.00
N MET A 126 2.81 17.34 26.08
CA MET A 126 1.98 16.20 26.41
C MET A 126 2.89 15.04 26.83
N PRO A 127 2.57 14.31 27.93
CA PRO A 127 3.33 13.12 28.31
C PRO A 127 3.29 12.07 27.20
N TRP A 128 4.42 11.42 26.92
CA TRP A 128 4.62 10.48 25.81
C TRP A 128 3.54 9.40 25.69
N ILE A 129 2.99 8.93 26.81
CA ILE A 129 1.92 7.93 26.80
C ILE A 129 0.60 8.46 26.20
N LYS A 130 0.28 9.74 26.45
CA LYS A 130 -0.87 10.40 25.84
C LYS A 130 -0.60 10.72 24.37
N VAL A 131 0.63 11.12 24.03
CA VAL A 131 1.04 11.38 22.63
C VAL A 131 0.78 10.15 21.75
N GLY A 132 1.18 8.95 22.20
CA GLY A 132 0.92 7.71 21.47
C GLY A 132 -0.57 7.46 21.21
N PHE A 133 -1.43 7.68 22.20
CA PHE A 133 -2.87 7.52 22.06
C PHE A 133 -3.49 8.53 21.07
N PHE A 134 -3.11 9.81 21.16
CA PHE A 134 -3.63 10.85 20.27
C PHE A 134 -3.05 10.76 18.85
N ALA A 135 -1.82 10.28 18.69
CA ALA A 135 -1.19 10.10 17.38
C ALA A 135 -1.90 9.08 16.50
N ILE A 136 -2.59 8.09 17.10
CA ILE A 136 -3.31 7.04 16.36
C ILE A 136 -4.72 7.50 15.92
N MET A 137 -5.32 8.48 16.60
CA MET A 137 -6.69 8.93 16.31
C MET A 137 -6.91 9.39 14.86
N PRO A 138 -6.02 10.19 14.24
CA PRO A 138 -6.16 10.55 12.82
C PRO A 138 -6.22 9.34 11.89
N PHE A 139 -5.45 8.28 12.17
CA PHE A 139 -5.44 7.06 11.37
C PHE A 139 -6.72 6.25 11.52
N LEU A 140 -7.28 6.18 12.74
CA LEU A 140 -8.59 5.56 12.97
C LEU A 140 -9.71 6.32 12.25
N ALA A 141 -9.68 7.65 12.31
CA ALA A 141 -10.63 8.49 11.58
C ALA A 141 -10.47 8.32 10.05
N ALA A 142 -9.23 8.22 9.55
CA ALA A 142 -8.96 7.95 8.15
C ALA A 142 -9.49 6.58 7.71
N ALA A 143 -9.28 5.53 8.51
CA ALA A 143 -9.83 4.20 8.22
C ALA A 143 -11.36 4.22 8.14
N GLY A 144 -12.02 4.86 9.11
CA GLY A 144 -13.48 5.05 9.07
C GLY A 144 -13.94 5.86 7.85
N GLY A 145 -13.23 6.92 7.50
CA GLY A 145 -13.51 7.75 6.32
C GLY A 145 -13.37 6.98 5.01
N VAL A 146 -12.36 6.12 4.86
CA VAL A 146 -12.18 5.26 3.69
C VAL A 146 -13.31 4.24 3.56
N MET A 147 -13.70 3.58 4.65
CA MET A 147 -14.82 2.63 4.65
C MET A 147 -16.14 3.32 4.28
N PHE A 148 -16.39 4.49 4.87
CA PHE A 148 -17.58 5.28 4.55
C PHE A 148 -17.57 5.76 3.10
N GLY A 149 -16.44 6.26 2.60
CA GLY A 149 -16.29 6.69 1.21
C GLY A 149 -16.53 5.55 0.22
N GLY A 150 -16.01 4.35 0.51
CA GLY A 150 -16.29 3.15 -0.26
C GLY A 150 -17.78 2.81 -0.29
N TRP A 151 -18.43 2.80 0.89
CA TRP A 151 -19.87 2.55 0.99
C TRP A 151 -20.72 3.58 0.23
N VAL A 152 -20.37 4.87 0.30
CA VAL A 152 -21.06 5.94 -0.45
C VAL A 152 -20.85 5.78 -1.95
N SER A 153 -19.62 5.46 -2.38
CA SER A 153 -19.31 5.21 -3.79
C SER A 153 -20.13 4.04 -4.34
N ASP A 154 -20.21 2.94 -3.61
CA ASP A 154 -20.99 1.76 -4.00
C ASP A 154 -22.50 2.07 -4.07
N LYS A 155 -22.99 2.97 -3.22
CA LYS A 155 -24.39 3.42 -3.22
C LYS A 155 -24.71 4.40 -4.35
N LEU A 156 -23.73 5.19 -4.82
CA LEU A 156 -23.89 6.11 -5.95
C LEU A 156 -23.77 5.42 -7.32
N LEU A 157 -23.06 4.28 -7.37
CA LEU A 157 -22.89 3.48 -8.59
C LEU A 157 -24.06 2.51 -8.86
N LYS A 158 -24.96 2.31 -7.88
CA LYS A 158 -26.25 1.62 -8.04
C LYS A 158 -27.35 2.63 -8.33
#